data_AF-A0A847MBW4-F1
#
_entry.id   AF-A0A847MBW4-F1
#
_cell.length_a   1.000
_cell.length_b   1.000
_cell.length_c   1.000
_cell.angle_alpha   90.00
_cell.angle_beta   90.00
_cell.angle_gamma   90.00
#
_symmetry.space_group_name_H-M   'P 1'
#
loop_
_entity.id
_entity.type
_entity.pdbx_description
1 polymer ?
#
loop_
_entity_poly.entity_id
_entity_poly.type
_entity_poly.pdbx_seq_one_letter_code
_entity_poly.pdbx_strand_id
1 'polypeptide(L)'
;MNKDINWYWNEVKKVFRDDEHMVDHTQKVYTYAQEILSGQPEMSTEEKRTASIAALLHDIGILVAEKKYGSRMGKYQHIEGPPLVRQIMEKAGELNGTIDRVAFIVGNHHNFKRVDGIDFQVLIEADMLVNLQKENIRKEKLEGFINKFFKTKRGKELAQRLYLKKREPTG
;
A
#
# COMPACT_ATOMS: atom_id res chain seq x y z
N MET A 1 -15.78 -18.84 7.48
CA MET A 1 -14.34 -18.62 7.69
C MET A 1 -13.87 -17.59 6.68
N ASN A 2 -13.21 -16.53 7.15
CA ASN A 2 -12.67 -15.47 6.30
C ASN A 2 -11.60 -16.07 5.39
N LYS A 3 -11.50 -15.59 4.15
CA LYS A 3 -10.52 -16.09 3.18
C LYS A 3 -9.09 -15.73 3.58
N ASP A 4 -8.10 -16.52 3.22
CA ASP A 4 -6.70 -16.20 3.52
C ASP A 4 -6.15 -15.09 2.62
N ILE A 5 -4.89 -14.69 2.86
CA ILE A 5 -4.23 -13.65 2.05
C ILE A 5 -4.05 -14.06 0.59
N ASN A 6 -3.83 -15.36 0.31
CA ASN A 6 -3.69 -15.86 -1.05
C ASN A 6 -4.96 -15.66 -1.88
N TRP A 7 -6.13 -15.74 -1.25
CA TRP A 7 -7.40 -15.43 -1.91
C TRP A 7 -7.45 -13.98 -2.38
N TYR A 8 -7.06 -13.01 -1.53
CA TYR A 8 -6.99 -11.60 -1.93
C TYR A 8 -6.00 -11.37 -3.08
N TRP A 9 -4.83 -12.01 -3.04
CA TRP A 9 -3.88 -11.93 -4.14
C TRP A 9 -4.45 -12.45 -5.46
N ASN A 10 -5.26 -13.51 -5.42
CA ASN A 10 -5.95 -14.01 -6.61
C ASN A 10 -7.02 -13.02 -7.11
N GLU A 11 -7.72 -12.30 -6.24
CA GLU A 11 -8.64 -11.24 -6.67
C GLU A 11 -7.90 -10.06 -7.32
N VAL A 12 -6.77 -9.63 -6.75
CA VAL A 12 -5.90 -8.60 -7.35
C VAL A 12 -5.49 -8.99 -8.77
N LYS A 13 -4.98 -10.21 -8.96
CA LYS A 13 -4.59 -10.71 -10.29
C LYS A 13 -5.77 -10.77 -11.27
N LYS A 14 -6.99 -11.01 -10.81
CA LYS A 14 -8.20 -10.97 -11.67
C LYS A 14 -8.55 -9.54 -12.08
N VAL A 15 -8.46 -8.59 -11.15
CA VAL A 15 -8.72 -7.17 -11.41
C VAL A 15 -7.71 -6.62 -12.41
N PHE A 16 -6.43 -6.91 -12.21
CA PHE A 16 -5.32 -6.42 -13.04
C PHE A 16 -4.85 -7.40 -14.12
N ARG A 17 -5.72 -8.32 -14.54
CA ARG A 17 -5.34 -9.38 -15.50
C ARG A 17 -4.77 -8.86 -16.83
N ASP A 18 -5.17 -7.64 -17.21
CA ASP A 18 -4.79 -6.97 -18.45
C ASP A 18 -3.80 -5.80 -18.19
N ASP A 19 -3.30 -5.65 -16.95
CA ASP A 19 -2.35 -4.60 -16.53
C ASP A 19 -1.25 -5.19 -15.64
N GLU A 20 -0.23 -5.79 -16.27
CA GLU A 20 0.90 -6.45 -15.58
C GLU A 20 1.68 -5.49 -14.68
N HIS A 21 1.74 -4.20 -15.04
CA HIS A 21 2.41 -3.17 -14.24
C HIS A 21 1.74 -3.04 -12.87
N MET A 22 0.41 -3.05 -12.82
CA MET A 22 -0.33 -2.99 -11.56
C MET A 22 -0.18 -4.26 -10.71
N VAL A 23 -0.04 -5.43 -11.34
CA VAL A 23 0.28 -6.68 -10.62
C VAL A 23 1.66 -6.58 -9.97
N ASP A 24 2.69 -6.15 -10.72
CA ASP A 24 4.06 -6.00 -10.22
C ASP A 24 4.15 -4.93 -9.12
N HIS A 25 3.51 -3.77 -9.34
CA HIS A 25 3.44 -2.70 -8.33
C HIS A 25 2.82 -3.21 -7.04
N THR A 26 1.63 -3.83 -7.12
CA THR A 26 0.93 -4.35 -5.94
C THR A 26 1.76 -5.43 -5.22
N GLN A 27 2.43 -6.32 -5.95
CA GLN A 27 3.31 -7.33 -5.35
C GLN A 27 4.47 -6.70 -4.58
N LYS A 28 5.12 -5.68 -5.14
CA LYS A 28 6.22 -4.95 -4.47
C LYS A 28 5.74 -4.23 -3.23
N VAL A 29 4.61 -3.51 -3.31
CA VAL A 29 4.00 -2.83 -2.17
C VAL A 29 3.65 -3.84 -1.07
N TYR A 30 3.02 -4.96 -1.42
CA TYR A 30 2.69 -6.01 -0.45
C TYR A 30 3.95 -6.58 0.22
N THR A 31 5.01 -6.87 -0.54
CA THR A 31 6.28 -7.37 0.01
C THR A 31 6.89 -6.38 1.01
N TYR A 32 6.94 -5.09 0.67
CA TYR A 32 7.43 -4.08 1.60
C TYR A 32 6.54 -3.92 2.83
N ALA A 33 5.22 -3.99 2.67
CA ALA A 33 4.28 -3.96 3.79
C ALA A 33 4.55 -5.12 4.75
N GLN A 34 4.75 -6.34 4.26
CA GLN A 34 5.12 -7.49 5.10
C GLN A 34 6.47 -7.28 5.82
N GLU A 35 7.47 -6.72 5.13
CA GLU A 35 8.76 -6.44 5.74
C GLU A 35 8.63 -5.39 6.87
N ILE A 36 7.83 -4.35 6.67
CA ILE A 36 7.56 -3.34 7.71
C ILE A 36 6.81 -3.97 8.88
N LEU A 37 5.75 -4.75 8.62
CA LEU A 37 4.93 -5.41 9.66
C LEU A 37 5.75 -6.39 10.51
N SER A 38 6.80 -7.01 9.96
CA SER A 38 7.72 -7.86 10.74
C SER A 38 8.42 -7.10 11.88
N GLY A 39 8.56 -5.77 11.74
CA GLY A 39 9.11 -4.87 12.75
C GLY A 39 8.09 -4.29 13.74
N GLN A 40 6.83 -4.74 13.70
CA GLN A 40 5.74 -4.26 14.56
C GLN A 40 5.20 -5.39 15.47
N PRO A 41 5.97 -5.85 16.47
CA PRO A 41 5.56 -6.95 17.36
C PRO A 41 4.32 -6.63 18.20
N GLU A 42 4.07 -5.34 18.49
CA GLU A 42 2.94 -4.86 19.29
C GLU A 42 1.59 -4.88 18.57
N MET A 43 1.58 -4.96 17.24
CA MET A 43 0.34 -5.09 16.47
C MET A 43 -0.23 -6.51 16.61
N SER A 44 -1.53 -6.58 16.87
CA SER A 44 -2.31 -7.81 16.85
C SER A 44 -2.32 -8.49 15.47
N THR A 45 -2.69 -9.77 15.44
CA THR A 45 -2.84 -10.53 14.19
C THR A 45 -3.86 -9.88 13.27
N GLU A 46 -4.96 -9.36 13.83
CA GLU A 46 -6.04 -8.69 13.12
C GLU A 46 -5.60 -7.35 12.51
N GLU A 47 -4.80 -6.55 13.23
CA GLU A 47 -4.23 -5.30 12.71
C GLU A 47 -3.24 -5.58 11.57
N LYS A 48 -2.35 -6.57 11.73
CA LYS A 48 -1.40 -6.96 10.67
C LYS A 48 -2.13 -7.47 9.44
N ARG A 49 -3.20 -8.25 9.63
CA ARG A 49 -4.07 -8.72 8.55
C ARG A 49 -4.75 -7.55 7.84
N THR A 50 -5.27 -6.58 8.58
CA THR A 50 -5.91 -5.38 8.03
C THR A 50 -4.93 -4.58 7.16
N ALA A 51 -3.71 -4.33 7.65
CA ALA A 51 -2.66 -3.67 6.88
C ALA A 51 -2.25 -4.46 5.63
N SER A 52 -2.18 -5.79 5.73
CA SER A 52 -1.84 -6.68 4.62
C SER A 52 -2.90 -6.65 3.50
N ILE A 53 -4.19 -6.68 3.88
CA ILE A 53 -5.30 -6.58 2.92
C ILE A 53 -5.32 -5.19 2.28
N ALA A 54 -5.12 -4.13 3.07
CA ALA A 54 -5.02 -2.77 2.54
C ALA A 54 -3.89 -2.62 1.52
N ALA A 55 -2.72 -3.21 1.76
CA ALA A 55 -1.62 -3.23 0.79
C ALA A 55 -1.96 -3.95 -0.52
N LEU A 56 -2.68 -5.07 -0.46
CA LEU A 56 -3.12 -5.77 -1.67
C LEU A 56 -4.19 -4.98 -2.45
N LEU A 57 -5.06 -4.26 -1.74
CA LEU A 57 -6.22 -3.62 -2.35
C LEU A 57 -6.06 -2.10 -2.60
N HIS A 58 -4.92 -1.48 -2.29
CA HIS A 58 -4.79 -0.02 -2.29
C HIS A 58 -5.13 0.66 -3.63
N ASP A 59 -4.70 0.07 -4.75
CA ASP A 59 -4.87 0.66 -6.08
C ASP A 59 -5.99 0.01 -6.91
N ILE A 60 -6.81 -0.88 -6.34
CA ILE A 60 -7.85 -1.60 -7.10
C ILE A 60 -8.89 -0.70 -7.76
N GLY A 61 -9.02 0.56 -7.30
CA GLY A 61 -9.87 1.58 -7.92
C GLY A 61 -9.30 2.17 -9.22
N ILE A 62 -8.03 1.94 -9.57
CA ILE A 62 -7.33 2.63 -10.66
C ILE A 62 -7.95 2.41 -12.05
N LEU A 63 -8.37 1.18 -12.36
CA LEU A 63 -8.97 0.85 -13.66
C LEU A 63 -10.38 1.44 -13.80
N VAL A 64 -11.14 1.49 -12.70
CA VAL A 64 -12.46 2.12 -12.68
C VAL A 64 -12.33 3.63 -12.82
N ALA A 65 -11.34 4.23 -12.16
CA ALA A 65 -11.02 5.64 -12.29
C ALA A 65 -10.64 6.01 -13.74
N GLU A 66 -9.79 5.21 -14.38
CA GLU A 66 -9.44 5.37 -15.79
C GLU A 66 -10.67 5.27 -16.70
N LYS A 67 -11.51 4.25 -16.50
CA LYS A 67 -12.72 4.04 -17.31
C LYS A 67 -13.73 5.18 -17.17
N LYS A 68 -13.96 5.70 -15.96
CA LYS A 68 -14.99 6.72 -15.68
C LYS A 68 -14.52 8.15 -15.95
N TYR A 69 -13.24 8.44 -15.69
CA TYR A 69 -12.72 9.82 -15.69
C TYR A 69 -11.59 10.03 -16.71
N GLY A 70 -11.17 8.99 -17.44
CA GLY A 70 -10.02 9.06 -18.36
C GLY A 70 -8.70 9.31 -17.62
N SER A 71 -8.62 8.98 -16.33
CA SER A 71 -7.47 9.34 -15.49
C SER A 71 -7.22 8.35 -14.36
N ARG A 72 -5.95 8.01 -14.15
CA ARG A 72 -5.45 7.18 -13.05
C ARG A 72 -5.06 8.00 -11.80
N MET A 73 -5.39 9.29 -11.74
CA MET A 73 -5.02 10.16 -10.61
C MET A 73 -5.61 9.68 -9.29
N GLY A 74 -4.83 9.81 -8.20
CA GLY A 74 -5.22 9.38 -6.86
C GLY A 74 -6.60 9.87 -6.39
N LYS A 75 -6.99 11.11 -6.70
CA LYS A 75 -8.31 11.66 -6.33
C LYS A 75 -9.49 10.84 -6.86
N TYR A 76 -9.35 10.19 -8.02
CA TYR A 76 -10.40 9.34 -8.59
C TYR A 76 -10.34 7.93 -8.02
N GLN A 77 -9.13 7.42 -7.76
CA GLN A 77 -8.96 6.15 -7.07
C GLN A 77 -9.57 6.18 -5.65
N HIS A 78 -9.46 7.32 -4.96
CA HIS A 78 -10.08 7.53 -3.64
C HIS A 78 -11.60 7.41 -3.65
N ILE A 79 -12.24 7.71 -4.78
CA ILE A 79 -13.68 7.59 -4.97
C ILE A 79 -14.04 6.14 -5.33
N GLU A 80 -13.30 5.54 -6.26
CA GLU A 80 -13.67 4.25 -6.86
C GLU A 80 -13.11 3.02 -6.12
N GLY A 81 -12.05 3.18 -5.33
CA GLY A 81 -11.43 2.11 -4.54
C GLY A 81 -12.34 1.58 -3.43
N PRO A 82 -12.87 2.42 -2.51
CA PRO A 82 -13.66 1.96 -1.38
C PRO A 82 -14.88 1.08 -1.75
N PRO A 83 -15.68 1.40 -2.78
CA PRO A 83 -16.77 0.52 -3.21
C PRO A 83 -16.31 -0.87 -3.65
N LEU A 84 -15.20 -0.97 -4.40
CA LEU A 84 -14.67 -2.27 -4.85
C LEU A 84 -14.04 -3.05 -3.68
N VAL A 85 -13.35 -2.38 -2.75
CA VAL A 85 -12.84 -2.99 -1.51
C VAL A 85 -13.97 -3.69 -0.76
N ARG A 86 -15.10 -2.98 -0.55
CA ARG A 86 -16.29 -3.53 0.12
C ARG A 86 -16.78 -4.80 -0.57
N GLN A 87 -16.97 -4.74 -1.89
CA GLN A 87 -17.42 -5.89 -2.67
C GLN A 87 -16.48 -7.10 -2.57
N ILE A 88 -15.16 -6.88 -2.59
CA ILE A 88 -14.17 -7.96 -2.50
C ILE A 88 -14.17 -8.56 -1.09
N MET A 89 -14.15 -7.73 -0.04
CA MET A 89 -14.04 -8.19 1.34
C MET A 89 -15.35 -8.80 1.88
N GLU A 90 -16.51 -8.36 1.42
CA GLU A 90 -17.80 -9.01 1.70
C GLU A 90 -17.80 -10.45 1.17
N LYS A 91 -17.33 -10.67 -0.06
CA LYS A 91 -17.15 -12.02 -0.64
C LYS A 91 -16.12 -12.85 0.13
N ALA A 92 -15.13 -12.19 0.72
CA ALA A 92 -14.14 -12.84 1.58
C ALA A 92 -14.69 -13.23 2.95
N GLY A 93 -15.88 -12.73 3.32
CA GLY A 93 -16.52 -12.97 4.61
C GLY A 93 -15.96 -12.12 5.75
N GLU A 94 -15.36 -10.97 5.46
CA GLU A 94 -14.84 -10.07 6.51
C GLU A 94 -15.95 -9.39 7.31
N LEU A 95 -15.61 -8.99 8.52
CA LEU A 95 -16.50 -8.21 9.38
C LEU A 95 -16.56 -6.75 8.90
N ASN A 96 -17.74 -6.12 9.05
CA ASN A 96 -17.97 -4.73 8.63
C ASN A 96 -16.91 -3.76 9.17
N GLY A 97 -16.47 -3.91 10.43
CA GLY A 97 -15.42 -3.06 11.00
C GLY A 97 -14.08 -3.14 10.25
N THR A 98 -13.66 -4.34 9.86
CA THR A 98 -12.43 -4.54 9.05
C THR A 98 -12.62 -3.99 7.65
N ILE A 99 -13.79 -4.20 7.04
CA ILE A 99 -14.14 -3.68 5.72
C ILE A 99 -14.09 -2.14 5.72
N ASP A 100 -14.72 -1.51 6.70
CA ASP A 100 -14.74 -0.05 6.85
C ASP A 100 -13.34 0.50 7.05
N ARG A 101 -12.49 -0.19 7.83
CA ARG A 101 -11.10 0.22 8.06
C ARG A 101 -10.29 0.17 6.77
N VAL A 102 -10.32 -0.96 6.04
CA VAL A 102 -9.58 -1.08 4.77
C VAL A 102 -10.12 -0.09 3.73
N ALA A 103 -11.45 0.04 3.61
CA ALA A 103 -12.06 0.98 2.68
C ALA A 103 -11.66 2.44 2.98
N PHE A 104 -11.57 2.80 4.27
CA PHE A 104 -11.05 4.11 4.69
C PHE A 104 -9.59 4.30 4.28
N ILE A 105 -8.71 3.34 4.57
CA ILE A 105 -7.29 3.40 4.22
C ILE A 105 -7.13 3.55 2.70
N VAL A 106 -7.76 2.67 1.92
CA VAL A 106 -7.71 2.69 0.44
C VAL A 106 -8.27 4.00 -0.12
N GLY A 107 -9.36 4.52 0.43
CA GLY A 107 -9.95 5.80 0.02
C GLY A 107 -9.09 7.02 0.36
N ASN A 108 -8.03 6.87 1.15
CA ASN A 108 -7.22 8.00 1.63
C ASN A 108 -5.72 7.81 1.40
N HIS A 109 -5.26 6.74 0.74
CA HIS A 109 -3.85 6.34 0.77
C HIS A 109 -2.84 7.30 0.12
N HIS A 110 -3.31 8.31 -0.62
CA HIS A 110 -2.44 9.40 -1.11
C HIS A 110 -2.46 10.65 -0.20
N ASN A 111 -3.09 10.57 0.97
CA ASN A 111 -3.29 11.69 1.90
C ASN A 111 -2.64 11.43 3.26
N PHE A 112 -1.38 11.82 3.40
CA PHE A 112 -0.60 11.71 4.64
C PHE A 112 -1.24 12.37 5.87
N LYS A 113 -2.11 13.38 5.68
CA LYS A 113 -2.78 14.07 6.80
C LYS A 113 -3.92 13.24 7.41
N ARG A 114 -4.35 12.17 6.74
CA ARG A 114 -5.46 11.30 7.17
C ARG A 114 -4.99 10.06 7.91
N VAL A 115 -3.67 9.86 8.01
CA VAL A 115 -3.09 8.74 8.74
C VAL A 115 -3.44 8.85 10.21
N ASP A 116 -4.17 7.86 10.70
CA ASP A 116 -4.73 7.79 12.06
C ASP A 116 -4.35 6.48 12.79
N GLY A 117 -3.55 5.62 12.15
CA GLY A 117 -3.16 4.32 12.69
C GLY A 117 -1.91 3.73 12.03
N ILE A 118 -1.27 2.81 12.73
CA ILE A 118 -0.03 2.16 12.29
C ILE A 118 -0.24 1.29 11.05
N ASP A 119 -1.40 0.64 10.92
CA ASP A 119 -1.82 -0.12 9.74
C ASP A 119 -1.88 0.75 8.47
N PHE A 120 -2.38 1.98 8.60
CA PHE A 120 -2.41 2.94 7.51
C PHE A 120 -1.00 3.46 7.20
N GLN A 121 -0.21 3.75 8.23
CA GLN A 121 1.17 4.20 8.06
C GLN A 121 2.03 3.14 7.33
N VAL A 122 1.84 1.85 7.63
CA VAL A 122 2.49 0.72 6.93
C VAL A 122 2.20 0.77 5.43
N LEU A 123 0.92 0.95 5.04
CA LEU A 123 0.55 1.01 3.62
C LEU A 123 1.28 2.15 2.91
N ILE A 124 1.17 3.36 3.45
CA ILE A 124 1.74 4.55 2.80
C ILE A 124 3.26 4.42 2.68
N GLU A 125 3.93 3.89 3.69
CA GLU A 125 5.38 3.65 3.62
C GLU A 125 5.75 2.61 2.58
N ALA A 126 5.00 1.51 2.51
CA ALA A 126 5.24 0.47 1.51
C ALA A 126 5.04 0.99 0.08
N ASP A 127 3.98 1.76 -0.17
CA ASP A 127 3.72 2.38 -1.48
C ASP A 127 4.80 3.43 -1.84
N MET A 128 5.19 4.27 -0.88
CA MET A 128 6.31 5.20 -1.07
C MET A 128 7.62 4.47 -1.40
N LEU A 129 7.90 3.33 -0.77
CA LEU A 129 9.11 2.55 -1.06
C LEU A 129 9.14 2.09 -2.52
N VAL A 130 8.01 1.79 -3.15
CA VAL A 130 7.98 1.42 -4.57
C VAL A 130 8.06 2.66 -5.47
N ASN A 131 7.33 3.71 -5.12
CA ASN A 131 7.23 4.91 -5.96
C ASN A 131 8.52 5.74 -5.95
N LEU A 132 9.21 5.85 -4.81
CA LEU A 132 10.50 6.57 -4.73
C LEU A 132 11.59 5.98 -5.64
N GLN A 133 11.52 4.69 -5.99
CA GLN A 133 12.47 4.08 -6.92
C GLN A 133 12.37 4.68 -8.33
N LYS A 134 11.18 5.17 -8.70
CA LYS A 134 10.88 5.74 -10.02
C LYS A 134 11.12 7.25 -10.07
N GLU A 135 11.29 7.89 -8.91
CA GLU A 135 11.41 9.34 -8.77
C GLU A 135 12.87 9.82 -8.88
N ASN A 136 13.11 10.92 -9.59
CA ASN A 136 14.44 11.54 -9.70
C ASN A 136 14.62 12.67 -8.67
N ILE A 137 14.66 12.30 -7.39
CA ILE A 137 14.77 13.26 -6.27
C ILE A 137 16.24 13.45 -5.88
N ARG A 138 16.68 14.71 -5.74
CA ARG A 138 18.02 15.02 -5.21
C ARG A 138 18.19 14.45 -3.80
N LYS A 139 19.34 13.86 -3.50
CA LYS A 139 19.61 13.13 -2.27
C LYS A 139 19.30 13.92 -1.00
N GLU A 140 19.66 15.21 -0.97
CA GLU A 140 19.46 16.08 0.19
C GLU A 140 17.97 16.32 0.47
N LYS A 141 17.14 16.38 -0.57
CA LYS A 141 15.68 16.48 -0.44
C LYS A 141 15.07 15.13 -0.04
N LEU A 142 15.66 14.03 -0.48
CA LEU A 142 15.18 12.69 -0.19
C LEU A 142 15.34 12.30 1.27
N GLU A 143 16.46 12.67 1.90
CA GLU A 143 16.66 12.43 3.34
C GLU A 143 15.63 13.18 4.20
N GLY A 144 15.40 14.45 3.90
CA GLY A 144 14.35 15.25 4.56
C GLY A 144 12.95 14.67 4.36
N PHE A 145 12.65 14.19 3.15
CA PHE A 145 11.40 13.51 2.83
C PHE A 145 11.23 12.23 3.67
N ILE A 146 12.24 11.36 3.70
CA ILE A 146 12.21 10.10 4.45
C ILE A 146 11.97 10.38 5.93
N ASN A 147 12.73 11.30 6.53
CA ASN A 147 12.56 11.68 7.93
C ASN A 147 11.18 12.25 8.25
N LYS A 148 10.55 12.92 7.29
CA LYS A 148 9.23 13.53 7.45
C LYS A 148 8.09 12.52 7.32
N PHE A 149 8.17 11.57 6.41
CA PHE A 149 7.01 10.72 6.04
C PHE A 149 7.11 9.27 6.50
N PHE A 150 8.32 8.73 6.73
CA PHE A 150 8.50 7.38 7.30
C PHE A 150 8.53 7.46 8.82
N LYS A 151 7.52 6.89 9.46
CA LYS A 151 7.29 6.87 10.91
C LYS A 151 7.58 5.51 11.51
N THR A 152 7.39 4.40 10.79
CA THR A 152 7.80 3.10 11.29
C THR A 152 9.33 3.02 11.31
N LYS A 153 9.89 2.39 12.34
CA LYS A 153 11.34 2.19 12.43
C LYS A 153 11.83 1.40 11.21
N ARG A 154 11.12 0.31 10.89
CA ARG A 154 11.52 -0.60 9.81
C ARG A 154 11.39 0.04 8.42
N GLY A 155 10.29 0.72 8.13
CA GLY A 155 10.11 1.43 6.85
C GLY A 155 11.14 2.55 6.66
N LYS A 156 11.49 3.27 7.73
CA LYS A 156 12.55 4.28 7.68
C LYS A 156 13.92 3.66 7.37
N GLU A 157 14.30 2.59 8.05
CA GLU A 157 15.53 1.85 7.77
C GLU A 157 15.58 1.36 6.32
N LEU A 158 14.46 0.85 5.80
CA LEU A 158 14.34 0.40 4.42
C LEU A 158 14.58 1.53 3.43
N ALA A 159 13.91 2.66 3.61
CA ALA A 159 14.05 3.81 2.74
C ALA A 159 15.48 4.36 2.75
N GLN A 160 16.11 4.47 3.93
CA GLN A 160 17.51 4.91 4.05
C GLN A 160 18.47 3.94 3.35
N ARG A 161 18.26 2.63 3.52
CA ARG A 161 19.07 1.58 2.88
C ARG A 161 18.97 1.62 1.36
N LEU A 162 17.76 1.76 0.83
CA LEU A 162 17.50 1.72 -0.62
C LEU A 162 17.96 3.00 -1.32
N TYR A 163 17.82 4.15 -0.65
CA TYR A 163 17.89 5.44 -1.33
C TYR A 163 19.01 6.39 -0.88
N LEU A 164 19.58 6.19 0.32
CA LEU A 164 20.59 7.11 0.87
C LEU A 164 21.99 6.49 1.01
N LYS A 165 22.11 5.16 1.10
CA LYS A 165 23.43 4.50 1.10
C LYS A 165 24.10 4.68 -0.26
N LYS A 166 25.37 5.09 -0.27
CA LYS A 166 26.19 5.07 -1.50
C LYS A 166 26.24 3.62 -1.98
N ARG A 167 26.00 3.37 -3.27
CA ARG A 167 26.44 2.11 -3.87
C ARG A 167 27.94 2.04 -3.63
N GLU A 168 28.41 1.02 -2.92
CA GLU A 168 29.84 0.71 -2.96
C GLU A 168 30.19 0.44 -4.44
N PRO A 169 31.33 0.95 -4.94
CA PRO A 169 31.83 0.47 -6.21
C PRO A 169 31.96 -1.05 -6.08
N THR A 170 31.28 -1.79 -6.93
CA THR A 170 31.61 -3.20 -7.13
C THR A 170 33.07 -3.21 -7.58
N GLY A 171 33.97 -3.54 -6.65
CA GLY A 171 35.38 -3.78 -6.94
C GLY A 171 35.55 -5.03 -7.79
#